data_AF-X1BL80-F1
#
_entry.id   AF-X1BL80-F1
#
_cell.length_a   1.000
_cell.length_b   1.000
_cell.length_c   1.000
_cell.angle_alpha   90.00
_cell.angle_beta   90.00
_cell.angle_gamma   90.00
#
_symmetry.space_group_name_H-M   'P 1'
#
loop_
_entity.id
_entity.type
_entity.pdbx_description
1 polymer ?
#
loop_
_entity_poly.entity_id
_entity_poly.type
_entity_poly.pdbx_seq_one_letter_code
_entity_poly.pdbx_strand_id
1 'polypeptide(L)'
;LSLEAADEHTIIFGEMMIWKTRRNLEADARVSILVLSADLRGWTVRGRFVEFQRGGAYFDHIMESESIRYNAYSGIRSAGVIQVLDVARTFKLSQAGLLIDTARSRWLARRLSRNGSEGGAMPLQVREKFSRLKAAKVAAYLDASGHPDCLPALPLAPAGPARLVWGGHALEDLTDLTPGSPLAAAVEVQERCDDEEPILSVHPADRLLDGDLMAGAAVVVRDDKVSEPLLSERAAGGNQQVVQGATVHVD
;
A
#
# COMPACT_ATOMS: atom_id res chain seq x y z
N LEU A 1 -0.09 -5.04 -8.10
CA LEU A 1 0.56 -4.06 -9.01
C LEU A 1 2.03 -4.48 -9.07
N SER A 2 2.60 -4.73 -10.25
CA SER A 2 4.06 -4.92 -10.34
C SER A 2 4.67 -3.53 -10.55
N LEU A 3 5.61 -3.12 -9.72
CA LEU A 3 6.23 -1.79 -9.75
C LEU A 3 7.75 -1.96 -9.68
N GLU A 4 8.46 -1.30 -10.58
CA GLU A 4 9.91 -1.40 -10.71
C GLU A 4 10.51 -0.04 -11.13
N ALA A 5 11.79 0.16 -10.78
CA ALA A 5 12.53 1.31 -11.27
C ALA A 5 13.10 0.97 -12.66
N ALA A 6 12.71 1.74 -13.67
CA ALA A 6 13.27 1.60 -15.02
C ALA A 6 14.66 2.25 -15.11
N ASP A 7 14.84 3.38 -14.41
CA ASP A 7 16.08 4.12 -14.29
C ASP A 7 16.04 5.02 -13.02
N GLU A 8 17.06 5.86 -12.84
CA GLU A 8 17.19 6.75 -11.66
C GLU A 8 16.06 7.78 -11.52
N HIS A 9 15.32 8.06 -12.60
CA HIS A 9 14.30 9.11 -12.65
C HIS A 9 12.92 8.59 -13.05
N THR A 10 12.80 7.29 -13.31
CA THR A 10 11.58 6.70 -13.88
C THR A 10 11.22 5.42 -13.15
N ILE A 11 9.99 5.40 -12.64
CA ILE A 11 9.33 4.21 -12.09
C ILE A 11 8.26 3.79 -13.08
N ILE A 12 8.20 2.49 -13.37
CA ILE A 12 7.17 1.90 -14.23
C ILE A 12 6.37 0.86 -13.46
N PHE A 13 5.12 0.68 -13.87
CA PHE A 13 4.26 -0.32 -13.25
C PHE A 13 3.29 -0.96 -14.24
N GLY A 14 2.96 -2.23 -13.99
CA GLY A 14 2.00 -2.98 -14.80
C GLY A 14 0.56 -2.66 -14.40
N GLU A 15 -0.24 -2.14 -15.34
CA GLU A 15 -1.68 -1.94 -15.15
C GLU A 15 -2.43 -3.29 -15.20
N MET A 16 -2.83 -3.78 -14.03
CA MET A 16 -3.63 -5.01 -13.88
C MET A 16 -4.93 -4.71 -13.12
N MET A 17 -6.03 -4.51 -13.86
CA MET A 17 -7.38 -4.29 -13.30
C MET A 17 -7.50 -3.13 -12.27
N ILE A 18 -6.63 -2.12 -12.36
CA ILE A 18 -6.63 -0.94 -11.45
C ILE A 18 -7.39 0.26 -12.03
N TRP A 19 -8.66 0.06 -12.43
CA TRP A 19 -9.42 1.08 -13.17
C TRP A 19 -9.62 2.39 -12.39
N LYS A 20 -9.78 2.28 -11.06
CA LYS A 20 -9.87 3.45 -10.19
C LYS A 20 -8.56 4.24 -10.16
N THR A 21 -7.44 3.55 -9.94
CA THR A 21 -6.11 4.17 -9.93
C THR A 21 -5.83 4.84 -11.26
N ARG A 22 -6.12 4.17 -12.38
CA ARG A 22 -6.01 4.74 -13.73
C ARG A 22 -6.78 6.06 -13.85
N ARG A 23 -8.07 6.05 -13.49
CA ARG A 23 -8.91 7.27 -13.57
C ARG A 23 -8.36 8.40 -12.71
N ASN A 24 -7.87 8.09 -11.51
CA ASN A 24 -7.31 9.09 -10.61
C ASN A 24 -6.00 9.66 -11.18
N LEU A 25 -5.12 8.83 -11.75
CA LEU A 25 -3.86 9.26 -12.36
C LEU A 25 -4.07 10.10 -13.63
N GLU A 26 -5.09 9.78 -14.42
CA GLU A 26 -5.49 10.57 -15.59
C GLU A 26 -6.09 11.93 -15.20
N ALA A 27 -6.72 12.03 -14.02
CA ALA A 27 -7.30 13.28 -13.50
C ALA A 27 -6.30 14.14 -12.73
N ASP A 28 -5.44 13.52 -11.92
CA ASP A 28 -4.37 14.16 -11.15
C ASP A 28 -3.09 13.33 -11.27
N ALA A 29 -2.10 13.92 -11.94
CA ALA A 29 -0.83 13.26 -12.20
C ALA A 29 0.06 13.15 -10.94
N ARG A 30 -0.30 13.76 -9.82
CA ARG A 30 0.53 13.75 -8.60
C ARG A 30 0.40 12.41 -7.88
N VAL A 31 1.54 11.80 -7.55
CA VAL A 31 1.58 10.50 -6.87
C VAL A 31 2.61 10.48 -5.75
N SER A 32 2.35 9.61 -4.77
CA SER A 32 3.35 9.19 -3.79
C SER A 32 3.38 7.68 -3.69
N ILE A 33 4.59 7.15 -3.56
CA ILE A 33 4.90 5.72 -3.59
C ILE A 33 5.65 5.39 -2.32
N LEU A 34 5.08 4.50 -1.52
CA LEU A 34 5.79 3.89 -0.40
C LEU A 34 6.44 2.60 -0.87
N VAL A 35 7.76 2.52 -0.76
CA VAL A 35 8.52 1.28 -0.95
C VAL A 35 8.96 0.79 0.42
N LEU A 36 8.63 -0.45 0.75
CA LEU A 36 9.10 -1.12 1.96
C LEU A 36 9.83 -2.40 1.58
N SER A 37 10.98 -2.63 2.20
CA SER A 37 11.79 -3.83 2.02
C SER A 37 11.62 -4.81 3.19
N ALA A 38 12.05 -6.05 2.99
CA ALA A 38 11.96 -7.11 4.00
C ALA A 38 12.78 -6.83 5.28
N ASP A 39 13.86 -6.04 5.17
CA ASP A 39 14.67 -5.61 6.32
C ASP A 39 14.11 -4.35 7.01
N LEU A 40 12.86 -4.00 6.69
CA LEU A 40 12.11 -2.85 7.21
C LEU A 40 12.74 -1.49 6.92
N ARG A 41 13.58 -1.39 5.90
CA ARG A 41 13.92 -0.09 5.30
C ARG A 41 12.84 0.31 4.31
N GLY A 42 12.51 1.58 4.28
CA GLY A 42 11.56 2.09 3.31
C GLY A 42 11.83 3.52 2.89
N TRP A 43 11.19 3.86 1.79
CA TRP A 43 11.29 5.14 1.13
C TRP A 43 9.89 5.61 0.75
N THR A 44 9.65 6.89 0.93
CA THR A 44 8.50 7.57 0.33
C THR A 44 9.01 8.41 -0.83
N VAL A 45 8.55 8.08 -2.03
CA VAL A 45 8.98 8.72 -3.29
C VAL A 45 7.81 9.53 -3.83
N ARG A 46 8.04 10.82 -4.09
CA ARG A 46 7.06 11.64 -4.81
C ARG A 46 7.33 11.56 -6.29
N GLY A 47 6.26 11.42 -7.05
CA GLY A 47 6.34 11.33 -8.49
C GLY A 47 5.24 12.12 -9.19
N ARG A 48 5.40 12.18 -10.50
CA ARG A 48 4.41 12.66 -11.44
C ARG A 48 4.13 11.56 -12.46
N PHE A 49 2.89 11.11 -12.52
CA PHE A 49 2.41 10.24 -13.57
C PHE A 49 2.52 10.92 -14.93
N VAL A 50 3.05 10.19 -15.91
CA VAL A 50 3.28 10.69 -17.26
C VAL A 50 2.22 10.14 -18.19
N GLU A 51 2.14 8.82 -18.34
CA GLU A 51 1.22 8.18 -19.29
C GLU A 51 1.05 6.68 -19.05
N PHE A 52 0.09 6.10 -19.77
CA PHE A 52 -0.08 4.65 -19.92
C PHE A 52 0.34 4.22 -21.32
N GLN A 53 1.41 3.43 -21.42
CA GLN A 53 1.93 2.88 -22.67
C GLN A 53 1.36 1.48 -22.92
N ARG A 54 0.76 1.25 -24.09
CA ARG A 54 0.21 -0.08 -24.47
C ARG A 54 1.19 -0.92 -25.29
N GLY A 55 2.41 -0.40 -25.48
CA GLY A 55 3.51 -0.98 -26.24
C GLY A 55 4.72 -0.06 -26.16
N GLY A 56 5.89 -0.55 -26.55
CA GLY A 56 7.15 0.18 -26.44
C GLY A 56 8.01 -0.29 -25.27
N ALA A 57 9.19 0.31 -25.13
CA ALA A 57 10.27 -0.24 -24.30
C ALA A 57 9.85 -0.58 -22.86
N TYR A 58 9.08 0.27 -22.18
CA TYR A 58 8.64 0.01 -20.81
C TYR A 58 7.55 -1.07 -20.71
N PHE A 59 6.65 -1.14 -21.70
CA PHE A 59 5.65 -2.20 -21.76
C PHE A 59 6.31 -3.55 -22.03
N ASP A 60 7.21 -3.59 -23.00
CA ASP A 60 7.93 -4.80 -23.38
C ASP A 60 8.80 -5.28 -22.22
N HIS A 61 9.47 -4.35 -21.50
CA HIS A 61 10.27 -4.65 -20.31
C HIS A 61 9.45 -5.32 -19.20
N ILE A 62 8.28 -4.76 -18.83
CA ILE A 62 7.42 -5.36 -17.79
C ILE A 62 6.89 -6.72 -18.25
N MET A 63 6.50 -6.86 -19.52
CA MET A 63 6.04 -8.13 -20.09
C MET A 63 7.12 -9.21 -20.10
N GLU A 64 8.39 -8.82 -20.24
CA GLU A 64 9.54 -9.71 -20.17
C GLU A 64 9.93 -10.04 -18.72
N SER A 65 9.50 -9.28 -17.72
CA SER A 65 9.85 -9.56 -16.32
C SER A 65 9.41 -10.96 -15.88
N GLU A 66 10.22 -11.62 -15.03
CA GLU A 66 9.90 -12.96 -14.52
C GLU A 66 8.56 -13.01 -13.78
N SER A 67 8.17 -11.89 -13.16
CA SER A 67 6.91 -11.74 -12.43
C SER A 67 5.65 -11.85 -13.31
N ILE A 68 5.77 -11.53 -14.60
CA ILE A 68 4.66 -11.50 -15.57
C ILE A 68 4.77 -12.63 -16.60
N ARG A 69 6.00 -12.96 -17.02
CA ARG A 69 6.28 -13.92 -18.12
C ARG A 69 5.66 -15.31 -17.90
N TYR A 70 5.58 -15.78 -16.66
CA TYR A 70 5.12 -17.14 -16.34
C TYR A 70 3.68 -17.22 -15.83
N ASN A 71 2.96 -16.10 -15.74
CA ASN A 71 1.60 -16.10 -15.24
C ASN A 71 0.60 -16.03 -16.40
N ALA A 72 -0.04 -17.17 -16.68
CA ALA A 72 -0.96 -17.43 -17.80
C ALA A 72 -2.21 -16.53 -17.84
N TYR A 73 -2.44 -15.70 -16.82
CA TYR A 73 -3.56 -14.77 -16.73
C TYR A 73 -3.12 -13.30 -16.66
N SER A 74 -1.83 -13.00 -16.79
CA SER A 74 -1.24 -11.72 -16.33
C SER A 74 -0.60 -10.85 -17.42
N GLY A 75 -1.12 -10.86 -18.64
CA GLY A 75 -0.75 -9.80 -19.58
C GLY A 75 -1.12 -8.44 -18.98
N ILE A 76 -0.13 -7.55 -18.78
CA ILE A 76 -0.43 -6.18 -18.37
C ILE A 76 -1.21 -5.49 -19.49
N ARG A 77 -2.22 -4.70 -19.14
CA ARG A 77 -3.02 -3.99 -20.15
C ARG A 77 -2.27 -2.79 -20.74
N SER A 78 -1.47 -2.16 -19.89
CA SER A 78 -0.55 -1.08 -20.22
C SER A 78 0.53 -0.98 -19.14
N ALA A 79 1.64 -0.34 -19.47
CA ALA A 79 2.66 0.10 -18.53
C ALA A 79 2.38 1.55 -18.14
N GLY A 80 2.18 1.81 -16.86
CA GLY A 80 2.12 3.17 -16.34
C GLY A 80 3.54 3.69 -16.10
N VAL A 81 3.80 4.93 -16.51
CA VAL A 81 5.10 5.60 -16.35
C VAL A 81 4.98 6.73 -15.34
N ILE A 82 5.88 6.75 -14.36
CA ILE A 82 5.95 7.76 -13.31
C ILE A 82 7.36 8.36 -13.33
N GLN A 83 7.43 9.68 -13.49
CA GLN A 83 8.66 10.43 -13.30
C GLN A 83 8.86 10.69 -11.81
N VAL A 84 10.03 10.32 -11.29
CA VAL A 84 10.44 10.59 -9.91
C VAL A 84 10.78 12.07 -9.78
N LEU A 85 10.17 12.74 -8.80
CA LEU A 85 10.47 14.13 -8.47
C LEU A 85 11.53 14.18 -7.38
N ASP A 86 11.28 13.51 -6.26
CA ASP A 86 12.21 13.37 -5.16
C ASP A 86 11.87 12.20 -4.24
N VAL A 87 12.79 11.93 -3.30
CA VAL A 87 12.58 11.02 -2.19
C VAL A 87 12.21 11.86 -0.97
N ALA A 88 10.91 11.95 -0.67
CA ALA A 88 10.41 12.74 0.46
C ALA A 88 10.86 12.20 1.81
N ARG A 89 11.00 10.87 1.94
CA ARG A 89 11.38 10.23 3.22
C ARG A 89 12.21 8.99 2.99
N THR A 90 13.22 8.79 3.85
CA THR A 90 13.90 7.51 4.04
C THR A 90 13.77 7.12 5.50
N PHE A 91 13.37 5.89 5.80
CA PHE A 91 13.18 5.42 7.16
C PHE A 91 13.62 3.97 7.32
N LYS A 92 13.91 3.59 8.56
CA LYS A 92 14.18 2.20 8.94
C LYS A 92 13.39 1.87 10.20
N LEU A 93 12.46 0.93 10.08
CA LEU A 93 11.65 0.52 11.22
C LEU A 93 12.41 -0.54 12.02
N SER A 94 12.47 -0.35 13.34
CA SER A 94 12.95 -1.38 14.25
C SER A 94 11.89 -2.46 14.40
N GLN A 95 12.27 -3.74 14.29
CA GLN A 95 11.35 -4.86 14.56
C GLN A 95 10.77 -4.79 15.98
N ALA A 96 11.60 -4.46 16.97
CA ALA A 96 11.15 -4.31 18.36
C ALA A 96 10.20 -3.11 18.50
N GLY A 97 10.53 -1.98 17.87
CA GLY A 97 9.67 -0.79 17.85
C GLY A 97 8.30 -1.10 17.24
N LEU A 98 8.28 -1.80 16.10
CA LEU A 98 7.05 -2.22 15.44
C LEU A 98 6.18 -3.14 16.31
N LEU A 99 6.79 -4.07 17.06
CA LEU A 99 6.08 -4.95 17.99
C LEU A 99 5.45 -4.15 19.14
N ILE A 100 6.19 -3.19 19.71
CA ILE A 100 5.70 -2.31 20.78
C ILE A 100 4.53 -1.47 20.25
N ASP A 101 4.69 -0.84 19.08
CA ASP A 101 3.66 -0.01 18.45
C ASP A 101 2.41 -0.82 18.12
N THR A 102 2.59 -2.05 17.67
CA THR A 102 1.48 -2.99 17.42
C THR A 102 0.74 -3.32 18.72
N ALA A 103 1.47 -3.67 19.79
CA ALA A 103 0.88 -3.98 21.09
C ALA A 103 0.11 -2.78 21.66
N ARG A 104 0.70 -1.59 21.58
CA ARG A 104 0.08 -0.32 21.99
C ARG A 104 -1.17 -0.02 21.17
N SER A 105 -1.10 -0.14 19.84
CA SER A 105 -2.25 0.09 18.95
C SER A 105 -3.40 -0.86 19.26
N ARG A 106 -3.13 -2.13 19.54
CA ARG A 106 -4.17 -3.11 19.96
C ARG A 106 -4.74 -2.78 21.34
N TRP A 107 -3.90 -2.36 22.29
CA TRP A 107 -4.36 -1.95 23.61
C TRP A 107 -5.27 -0.71 23.54
N LEU A 108 -4.86 0.32 22.80
CA LEU A 108 -5.66 1.52 22.54
C LEU A 108 -6.96 1.17 21.81
N ALA A 109 -6.89 0.33 20.76
CA ALA A 109 -8.06 -0.11 20.02
C ALA A 109 -9.08 -0.82 20.92
N ARG A 110 -8.64 -1.67 21.87
CA ARG A 110 -9.53 -2.31 22.85
C ARG A 110 -10.18 -1.31 23.80
N ARG A 111 -9.46 -0.25 24.18
CA ARG A 111 -9.97 0.81 25.07
C ARG A 111 -11.01 1.66 24.34
N LEU A 112 -10.72 2.04 23.10
CA LEU A 112 -11.55 2.93 22.28
C LEU A 112 -12.75 2.21 21.63
N SER A 113 -12.64 0.91 21.38
CA SER A 113 -13.76 0.09 20.86
C SER A 113 -14.95 0.00 21.82
N ARG A 114 -14.80 0.40 23.08
CA ARG A 114 -15.89 0.43 24.07
C ARG A 114 -16.80 1.65 23.91
N ASN A 115 -16.33 2.69 23.23
CA ASN A 115 -17.10 3.88 22.92
C ASN A 115 -17.62 3.74 21.49
N GLY A 116 -18.89 3.36 21.35
CA GLY A 116 -19.56 3.24 20.04
C GLY A 116 -19.32 4.50 19.19
N SER A 117 -19.06 4.31 17.90
CA SER A 117 -18.90 5.42 16.96
C SER A 117 -20.10 5.53 16.05
N GLU A 118 -20.62 6.74 15.91
CA GLU A 118 -21.52 7.12 14.82
C GLU A 118 -20.67 7.32 13.56
N GLY A 119 -20.80 6.41 12.60
CA GLY A 119 -20.04 6.40 11.35
C GLY A 119 -20.30 5.12 10.56
N GLY A 120 -20.20 5.20 9.23
CA GLY A 120 -20.44 4.06 8.35
C GLY A 120 -19.59 2.85 8.75
N ALA A 121 -20.23 1.72 9.00
CA ALA A 121 -19.55 0.53 9.48
C ALA A 121 -18.60 -0.01 8.40
N MET A 122 -17.31 -0.08 8.73
CA MET A 122 -16.30 -0.84 8.01
C MET A 122 -16.78 -2.29 7.81
N PRO A 123 -16.82 -2.80 6.57
CA PRO A 123 -17.17 -4.18 6.31
C PRO A 123 -16.29 -5.16 7.10
N LEU A 124 -16.85 -6.29 7.51
CA LEU A 124 -16.14 -7.26 8.35
C LEU A 124 -14.83 -7.75 7.72
N GLN A 125 -14.83 -7.95 6.40
CA GLN A 125 -13.67 -8.42 5.63
C GLN A 125 -12.53 -7.41 5.68
N VAL A 126 -12.86 -6.12 5.58
CA VAL A 126 -11.89 -5.03 5.69
C VAL A 126 -11.30 -5.03 7.10
N ARG A 127 -12.16 -5.08 8.12
CA ARG A 127 -11.73 -5.09 9.52
C ARG A 127 -10.80 -6.26 9.81
N GLU A 128 -11.09 -7.44 9.26
CA GLU A 128 -10.23 -8.61 9.37
C GLU A 128 -8.85 -8.36 8.75
N LYS A 129 -8.79 -7.81 7.53
CA LYS A 129 -7.52 -7.48 6.86
C LYS A 129 -6.68 -6.50 7.68
N PHE A 130 -7.26 -5.42 8.20
CA PHE A 130 -6.54 -4.48 9.09
C PHE A 130 -6.13 -5.10 10.42
N SER A 131 -6.79 -6.18 10.87
CA SER A 131 -6.43 -6.89 12.11
C SER A 131 -5.22 -7.80 11.96
N ARG A 132 -4.82 -8.14 10.73
CA ARG A 132 -3.67 -9.01 10.45
C ARG A 132 -2.37 -8.29 10.82
N LEU A 133 -1.47 -9.04 11.42
CA LEU A 133 -0.12 -8.58 11.79
C LEU A 133 0.82 -8.59 10.58
N LYS A 134 0.75 -9.66 9.78
CA LYS A 134 1.49 -9.81 8.52
C LYS A 134 0.72 -9.13 7.39
N ALA A 135 0.59 -7.82 7.48
CA ALA A 135 -0.05 -7.02 6.44
C ALA A 135 0.71 -5.70 6.32
N ALA A 136 1.05 -5.34 5.08
CA ALA A 136 1.53 -4.01 4.78
C ALA A 136 0.35 -3.05 4.91
N LYS A 137 0.52 -1.99 5.69
CA LYS A 137 -0.50 -0.98 5.93
C LYS A 137 0.13 0.37 5.70
N VAL A 138 -0.59 1.21 4.98
CA VAL A 138 -0.11 2.52 4.56
C VAL A 138 -1.20 3.54 4.87
N ALA A 139 -0.79 4.63 5.49
CA ALA A 139 -1.63 5.81 5.70
C ALA A 139 -1.24 6.87 4.67
N ALA A 140 -2.23 7.59 4.16
CA ALA A 140 -2.04 8.55 3.09
C ALA A 140 -2.84 9.82 3.31
N TYR A 141 -2.22 10.96 3.10
CA TYR A 141 -2.78 12.29 3.32
C TYR A 141 -2.34 13.26 2.23
N LEU A 142 -2.87 14.47 2.26
CA LEU A 142 -2.36 15.57 1.46
C LEU A 142 -1.46 16.42 2.37
N ASP A 143 -0.25 16.69 1.91
CA ASP A 143 0.66 17.63 2.60
C ASP A 143 0.12 19.07 2.51
N ALA A 144 0.82 20.02 3.17
CA ALA A 144 0.44 21.43 3.16
C ALA A 144 0.42 22.06 1.75
N SER A 145 1.13 21.46 0.77
CA SER A 145 1.12 21.88 -0.63
C SER A 145 -0.02 21.25 -1.45
N GLY A 146 -0.78 20.34 -0.84
CA GLY A 146 -1.83 19.57 -1.47
C GLY A 146 -1.32 18.41 -2.33
N HIS A 147 -0.05 18.02 -2.21
CA HIS A 147 0.52 16.84 -2.86
C HIS A 147 0.24 15.60 -2.00
N PRO A 148 -0.11 14.44 -2.59
CA PRO A 148 -0.31 13.23 -1.82
C PRO A 148 0.99 12.79 -1.15
N ASP A 149 0.94 12.45 0.12
CA ASP A 149 2.04 11.83 0.86
C ASP A 149 1.57 10.56 1.56
N CYS A 150 2.52 9.67 1.90
CA CYS A 150 2.21 8.38 2.48
C CYS A 150 3.25 7.92 3.51
N LEU A 151 2.74 7.24 4.54
CA LEU A 151 3.49 6.79 5.70
C LEU A 151 3.26 5.30 5.96
N PRO A 152 4.30 4.56 6.39
CA PRO A 152 4.14 3.18 6.82
C PRO A 152 3.31 3.12 8.11
N ALA A 153 2.09 2.60 8.01
CA ALA A 153 1.15 2.46 9.12
C ALA A 153 0.99 0.99 9.53
N LEU A 154 2.07 0.20 9.52
CA LEU A 154 2.07 -1.23 9.87
C LEU A 154 1.31 -1.56 11.19
N PRO A 155 1.45 -0.80 12.29
CA PRO A 155 0.76 -1.11 13.55
C PRO A 155 -0.71 -0.66 13.58
N LEU A 156 -1.25 -0.09 12.49
CA LEU A 156 -2.63 0.35 12.39
C LEU A 156 -3.61 -0.81 12.70
N ALA A 157 -4.54 -0.56 13.62
CA ALA A 157 -5.47 -1.57 14.11
C ALA A 157 -6.91 -1.05 14.16
N PRO A 158 -7.92 -1.87 13.87
CA PRO A 158 -9.31 -1.44 13.98
C PRO A 158 -9.75 -1.31 15.44
N ALA A 159 -10.43 -0.20 15.73
CA ALA A 159 -10.97 0.15 17.04
C ALA A 159 -12.50 0.24 16.99
N GLY A 160 -13.14 -0.90 16.75
CA GLY A 160 -14.60 -0.99 16.58
C GLY A 160 -15.02 -1.02 15.11
N PRO A 161 -16.28 -0.67 14.79
CA PRO A 161 -16.83 -0.82 13.46
C PRO A 161 -16.46 0.30 12.49
N ALA A 162 -16.03 1.50 12.91
CA ALA A 162 -15.77 2.60 11.98
C ALA A 162 -14.51 3.42 12.28
N ARG A 163 -13.58 2.87 13.08
CA ARG A 163 -12.34 3.57 13.47
C ARG A 163 -11.11 2.69 13.29
N LEU A 164 -10.00 3.33 12.93
CA LEU A 164 -8.66 2.77 12.98
C LEU A 164 -7.83 3.59 13.98
N VAL A 165 -6.91 2.92 14.67
CA VAL A 165 -6.01 3.52 15.65
C VAL A 165 -4.59 3.18 15.29
N TRP A 166 -3.72 4.17 15.43
CA TRP A 166 -2.31 4.08 15.10
C TRP A 166 -1.46 4.58 16.26
N GLY A 167 -0.77 3.67 16.95
CA GLY A 167 0.26 4.01 17.94
C GLY A 167 1.57 4.29 17.21
N GLY A 168 1.78 5.53 16.78
CA GLY A 168 2.86 5.94 15.88
C GLY A 168 4.14 6.38 16.59
N HIS A 169 4.84 5.49 17.30
CA HIS A 169 6.16 5.86 17.86
C HIS A 169 7.27 5.82 16.79
N ALA A 170 7.12 4.98 15.75
CA ALA A 170 8.16 4.79 14.74
C ALA A 170 8.23 5.88 13.64
N LEU A 171 7.32 6.84 13.63
CA LEU A 171 7.30 7.94 12.65
C LEU A 171 7.31 9.26 13.40
N GLU A 172 8.50 9.82 13.55
CA GLU A 172 8.77 11.10 14.23
C GLU A 172 8.15 12.33 13.53
N ASP A 173 7.38 12.14 12.47
CA ASP A 173 7.07 13.21 11.52
C ASP A 173 5.63 13.11 11.00
N LEU A 174 4.70 13.08 11.95
CA LEU A 174 3.28 13.39 11.72
C LEU A 174 3.03 14.91 11.80
N THR A 175 4.08 15.72 11.65
CA THR A 175 4.07 17.16 11.93
C THR A 175 3.03 17.92 11.11
N ASP A 176 2.72 17.42 9.91
CA ASP A 176 1.73 18.01 9.01
C ASP A 176 0.30 17.50 9.26
N LEU A 177 0.13 16.45 10.07
CA LEU A 177 -1.19 15.90 10.40
C LEU A 177 -1.74 16.56 11.66
N THR A 178 -2.68 17.47 11.47
CA THR A 178 -3.46 18.05 12.57
C THR A 178 -4.73 17.23 12.84
N PRO A 179 -5.22 17.18 14.09
CA PRO A 179 -6.50 16.55 14.39
C PRO A 179 -7.62 17.08 13.48
N GLY A 180 -8.32 16.18 12.80
CA GLY A 180 -9.36 16.51 11.81
C GLY A 180 -8.89 16.50 10.36
N SER A 181 -7.59 16.32 10.10
CA SER A 181 -7.07 16.14 8.74
C SER A 181 -7.61 14.85 8.11
N PRO A 182 -8.05 14.88 6.84
CA PRO A 182 -8.49 13.68 6.15
C PRO A 182 -7.30 12.74 5.92
N LEU A 183 -7.46 11.48 6.31
CA LEU A 183 -6.48 10.42 6.13
C LEU A 183 -7.15 9.22 5.47
N ALA A 184 -6.51 8.66 4.44
CA ALA A 184 -6.88 7.39 3.84
C ALA A 184 -5.96 6.28 4.35
N ALA A 185 -6.49 5.05 4.47
CA ALA A 185 -5.70 3.90 4.85
C ALA A 185 -5.88 2.75 3.85
N ALA A 186 -4.77 2.14 3.47
CA ALA A 186 -4.74 0.96 2.63
C ALA A 186 -4.10 -0.20 3.39
N VAL A 187 -4.57 -1.41 3.11
CA VAL A 187 -3.99 -2.65 3.61
C VAL A 187 -3.75 -3.60 2.45
N GLU A 188 -2.54 -4.12 2.40
CA GLU A 188 -2.13 -5.18 1.49
C GLU A 188 -1.71 -6.39 2.31
N VAL A 189 -2.34 -7.52 2.01
CA VAL A 189 -2.09 -8.79 2.70
C VAL A 189 -1.50 -9.73 1.68
N GLN A 190 -0.26 -10.16 1.90
CA GLN A 190 0.30 -11.25 1.13
C GLN A 190 -0.29 -12.55 1.69
N GLU A 191 -1.11 -13.23 0.89
CA GLU A 191 -1.55 -14.59 1.23
C GLU A 191 -0.37 -15.52 0.99
N ARG A 192 -0.03 -16.32 2.00
CA ARG A 192 0.90 -17.44 1.84
C ARG A 192 0.16 -18.49 1.03
N CYS A 193 0.64 -18.82 -0.16
CA CYS A 193 0.36 -20.12 -0.76
C CYS A 193 1.11 -21.15 0.09
N ASP A 194 0.46 -21.69 1.10
CA ASP A 194 0.95 -22.87 1.82
C ASP A 194 0.68 -24.11 0.94
N ASP A 195 1.37 -24.21 -0.21
CA ASP A 195 1.46 -25.43 -1.02
C ASP A 195 2.89 -26.00 -0.88
N GLU A 196 3.23 -26.48 0.31
CA GLU A 196 4.35 -27.41 0.48
C GLU A 196 3.83 -28.85 0.36
N GLU A 197 3.77 -29.38 -0.87
CA GLU A 197 3.97 -30.82 -1.07
C GLU A 197 5.48 -31.09 -1.25
N PRO A 198 6.08 -32.01 -0.48
CA PRO A 198 7.50 -32.31 -0.60
C PRO A 198 7.69 -33.29 -1.76
N ILE A 199 8.07 -32.80 -2.94
CA ILE A 199 8.64 -33.66 -3.98
C ILE A 199 10.15 -33.54 -3.97
N LEU A 200 10.74 -34.70 -3.67
CA LEU A 200 12.14 -35.02 -3.57
C LEU A 200 12.94 -34.67 -4.85
N SER A 201 14.12 -34.08 -4.63
CA SER A 201 15.36 -34.11 -5.44
C SER A 201 15.40 -33.51 -6.85
N VAL A 202 16.14 -32.40 -7.00
CA VAL A 202 17.24 -32.26 -8.00
C VAL A 202 18.37 -31.42 -7.38
N HIS A 203 19.61 -31.81 -7.69
CA HIS A 203 20.90 -31.34 -7.15
C HIS A 203 21.26 -29.85 -7.39
N PRO A 204 22.29 -29.31 -6.69
CA PRO A 204 22.53 -27.89 -6.49
C PRO A 204 23.52 -27.30 -7.49
N ALA A 205 23.15 -26.16 -8.06
CA ALA A 205 24.04 -25.09 -8.48
C ALA A 205 23.18 -23.82 -8.52
N ASP A 206 23.79 -22.68 -8.21
CA ASP A 206 23.20 -21.34 -8.26
C ASP A 206 22.29 -20.94 -7.09
N ARG A 207 22.88 -21.07 -5.88
CA ARG A 207 22.59 -20.17 -4.76
C ARG A 207 23.18 -18.79 -5.06
N LEU A 208 22.37 -17.87 -5.56
CA LEU A 208 22.53 -16.43 -5.31
C LEU A 208 21.21 -15.73 -5.62
N LEU A 209 20.71 -14.97 -4.64
CA LEU A 209 19.44 -14.21 -4.64
C LEU A 209 18.19 -14.95 -4.10
N ASP A 210 18.35 -15.78 -3.07
CA ASP A 210 17.24 -16.05 -2.13
C ASP A 210 17.13 -14.88 -1.14
N GLY A 211 16.19 -14.00 -1.40
CA GLY A 211 15.79 -12.92 -0.50
C GLY A 211 14.31 -12.66 -0.66
N ASP A 212 13.49 -13.41 0.09
CA ASP A 212 12.05 -13.21 0.24
C ASP A 212 11.72 -11.72 0.41
N LEU A 213 11.34 -11.07 -0.69
CA LEU A 213 10.90 -9.69 -0.74
C LEU A 213 9.48 -9.63 -0.18
N MET A 214 9.34 -9.13 1.04
CA MET A 214 8.17 -8.32 1.41
C MET A 214 8.27 -6.96 0.71
N ALA A 215 8.33 -6.93 -0.63
CA ALA A 215 8.28 -5.70 -1.40
C ALA A 215 6.80 -5.32 -1.61
N GLY A 216 6.26 -4.57 -0.65
CA GLY A 216 4.98 -3.88 -0.82
C GLY A 216 5.25 -2.49 -1.37
N ALA A 217 4.75 -2.20 -2.57
CA ALA A 217 4.72 -0.85 -3.12
C ALA A 217 3.27 -0.33 -3.09
N ALA A 218 2.99 0.67 -2.25
CA ALA A 218 1.69 1.31 -2.21
C ALA A 218 1.74 2.62 -3.01
N VAL A 219 0.91 2.71 -4.05
CA VAL A 219 0.73 3.95 -4.81
C VAL A 219 -0.50 4.67 -4.29
N VAL A 220 -0.32 5.91 -3.87
CA VAL A 220 -1.38 6.80 -3.39
C VAL A 220 -1.65 7.87 -4.44
N VAL A 221 -2.92 8.02 -4.80
CA VAL A 221 -3.41 9.06 -5.72
C VAL A 221 -4.59 9.79 -5.09
N ARG A 222 -4.69 11.09 -5.34
CA ARG A 222 -5.82 11.92 -4.92
C ARG A 222 -7.14 11.38 -5.47
N ASP A 223 -8.20 11.45 -4.66
CA ASP A 223 -9.57 11.11 -5.05
C ASP A 223 -10.49 12.27 -4.64
N ASP A 224 -11.03 12.99 -5.63
CA ASP A 224 -11.86 14.19 -5.39
C ASP A 224 -13.30 13.86 -4.97
N LYS A 225 -13.69 12.59 -4.87
CA LYS A 225 -15.01 12.19 -4.37
C LYS A 225 -15.00 11.91 -2.86
N VAL A 226 -14.93 12.97 -2.04
CA VAL A 226 -14.94 12.88 -0.56
C VAL A 226 -16.36 12.80 0.03
N SER A 227 -17.43 12.68 -0.77
CA SER A 227 -18.80 12.77 -0.23
C SER A 227 -19.86 11.97 -0.99
N GLU A 228 -19.67 10.66 -1.16
CA GLU A 228 -20.80 9.74 -1.38
C GLU A 228 -20.64 8.45 -0.56
N PRO A 229 -21.68 7.97 0.15
CA PRO A 229 -21.63 6.70 0.85
C PRO A 229 -21.61 5.55 -0.18
N LEU A 230 -20.50 4.80 -0.21
CA LEU A 230 -20.29 3.72 -1.18
C LEU A 230 -21.26 2.55 -0.94
N LEU A 231 -22.17 2.37 -1.92
CA LEU A 231 -22.71 1.07 -2.29
C LEU A 231 -21.55 0.11 -2.61
N SER A 232 -21.61 -1.08 -2.02
CA SER A 232 -20.64 -2.15 -2.26
C SER A 232 -20.78 -2.71 -3.67
N GLU A 233 -19.93 -2.28 -4.61
CA GLU A 233 -19.75 -3.00 -5.87
C GLU A 233 -18.71 -4.10 -5.70
N ARG A 234 -19.16 -5.33 -5.96
CA ARG A 234 -18.34 -6.55 -6.02
C ARG A 234 -17.37 -6.44 -7.20
N ALA A 235 -16.10 -6.17 -6.93
CA ALA A 235 -15.01 -6.44 -7.86
C ALA A 235 -14.46 -7.84 -7.59
N ALA A 236 -14.63 -8.73 -8.57
CA ALA A 236 -14.04 -10.07 -8.59
C ALA A 236 -12.52 -9.97 -8.86
N GLY A 237 -11.74 -10.77 -8.13
CA GLY A 237 -10.38 -11.17 -8.52
C GLY A 237 -9.31 -10.07 -8.53
N GLY A 238 -8.96 -9.53 -7.36
CA GLY A 238 -7.79 -8.67 -7.18
C GLY A 238 -7.71 -8.18 -5.73
N ASN A 239 -6.73 -8.63 -4.96
CA ASN A 239 -6.80 -8.62 -3.49
C ASN A 239 -6.35 -7.30 -2.82
N GLN A 240 -6.60 -6.14 -3.46
CA GLN A 240 -6.34 -4.81 -2.91
C GLN A 240 -7.67 -4.20 -2.41
N GLN A 241 -7.80 -3.98 -1.10
CA GLN A 241 -8.95 -3.26 -0.54
C GLN A 241 -8.49 -1.92 0.03
N VAL A 242 -8.88 -0.84 -0.65
CA VAL A 242 -8.67 0.53 -0.19
C VAL A 242 -9.88 0.92 0.66
N VAL A 243 -9.63 1.35 1.90
CA VAL A 243 -10.69 1.90 2.75
C VAL A 243 -10.56 3.40 2.75
N GLN A 244 -11.51 4.05 2.09
CA GLN A 244 -11.66 5.49 2.15
C GLN A 244 -12.79 5.80 3.11
N GLY A 245 -12.52 6.61 4.14
CA GLY A 245 -13.53 7.11 5.08
C GLY A 245 -13.44 6.63 6.53
N ALA A 246 -12.36 5.96 6.94
CA ALA A 246 -12.14 5.72 8.37
C ALA A 246 -11.48 6.96 8.99
N THR A 247 -12.15 7.59 9.97
CA THR A 247 -11.50 8.60 10.82
C THR A 247 -10.37 7.93 11.59
N VAL A 248 -9.14 8.28 11.24
CA VAL A 248 -7.95 7.83 11.97
C VAL A 248 -7.68 8.87 13.05
N HIS A 249 -7.83 8.46 14.31
CA HIS A 249 -7.43 9.30 15.43
C HIS A 249 -5.91 9.15 15.61
N VAL A 250 -5.21 10.29 15.52
CA VAL A 250 -3.80 10.45 15.84
C VAL A 250 -3.75 10.99 17.28
N ASP A 251 -3.19 10.21 18.20
CA ASP A 251 -2.96 10.57 19.62
C ASP A 251 -1.46 10.71 19.91
#